data_AF-A0A2D8XDX9-F1
#
_entry.id   AF-A0A2D8XDX9-F1
#
_cell.length_a   1.000
_cell.length_b   1.000
_cell.length_c   1.000
_cell.angle_alpha   90.00
_cell.angle_beta   90.00
_cell.angle_gamma   90.00
#
_symmetry.space_group_name_H-M   'P 1'
#
loop_
_entity.id
_entity.type
_entity.pdbx_description
1 polymer ?
#
loop_
_entity_poly.entity_id
_entity_poly.type
_entity_poly.pdbx_seq_one_letter_code
_entity_poly.pdbx_strand_id
1 'polypeptide(L)'
;ASYAKRFAAKEACSKALGTGIRQGVFWRDMGVVNLRSGQPTMALTGGAADRLARMVPNDMEPQIHLTITDDGPLAQAIVIISAVPAGGLGIGNL
;
A
#
# COMPACT_ATOMS: atom_id res chain seq x y z
N ALA A 1 -12.20 6.15 16.07
CA ALA A 1 -12.19 5.57 14.70
C ALA A 1 -10.80 5.50 14.03
N SER A 2 -9.79 6.32 14.40
CA SER A 2 -8.50 6.39 13.69
C SER A 2 -7.68 5.09 13.67
N TYR A 3 -7.62 4.34 14.78
CA TYR A 3 -6.81 3.12 14.86
C TYR A 3 -7.38 1.95 14.06
N ALA A 4 -8.70 1.74 14.08
CA ALA A 4 -9.34 0.68 13.30
C ALA A 4 -9.08 0.83 11.80
N LYS A 5 -9.16 2.07 11.28
CA LYS A 5 -8.80 2.41 9.90
C LYS A 5 -7.37 2.06 9.54
N ARG A 6 -6.41 2.45 10.39
CA ARG A 6 -4.99 2.17 10.17
C ARG A 6 -4.69 0.67 10.26
N PHE A 7 -5.37 -0.04 11.16
CA PHE A 7 -5.29 -1.49 11.27
C PHE A 7 -5.79 -2.17 9.99
N ALA A 8 -6.99 -1.79 9.51
CA ALA A 8 -7.57 -2.32 8.28
C ALA A 8 -6.65 -2.08 7.07
N ALA A 9 -6.06 -0.89 6.94
CA ALA A 9 -5.12 -0.56 5.87
C ALA A 9 -3.84 -1.42 5.91
N LYS A 10 -3.26 -1.64 7.10
CA LYS A 10 -2.07 -2.49 7.26
C LYS A 10 -2.37 -3.96 6.96
N GLU A 11 -3.49 -4.47 7.45
CA GLU A 11 -3.97 -5.82 7.12
C GLU A 11 -4.16 -6.01 5.61
N ALA A 12 -4.89 -5.08 4.97
CA ALA A 12 -5.12 -5.10 3.53
C ALA A 12 -3.80 -5.06 2.75
N CYS A 13 -2.85 -4.20 3.15
CA CYS A 13 -1.54 -4.11 2.52
C CYS A 13 -0.73 -5.41 2.65
N SER A 14 -0.69 -6.01 3.84
CA SER A 14 0.01 -7.28 4.06
C SER A 14 -0.53 -8.42 3.19
N LYS A 15 -1.85 -8.42 2.94
CA LYS A 15 -2.53 -9.38 2.06
C LYS A 15 -2.21 -9.11 0.59
N ALA A 16 -2.20 -7.84 0.18
CA ALA A 16 -1.82 -7.45 -1.18
C ALA A 16 -0.35 -7.81 -1.50
N LEU A 17 0.55 -7.77 -0.51
CA LEU A 17 1.94 -8.27 -0.63
C LEU A 17 2.03 -9.81 -0.76
N GLY A 18 0.90 -10.52 -0.70
CA GLY A 18 0.80 -11.96 -0.91
C GLY A 18 1.40 -12.83 0.20
N THR A 19 1.73 -12.25 1.35
CA THR A 19 2.43 -12.95 2.45
C THR A 19 1.69 -12.88 3.77
N GLY A 20 0.78 -11.91 3.94
CA GLY A 20 0.27 -11.54 5.25
C GLY A 20 1.40 -11.01 6.14
N ILE A 21 1.29 -11.23 7.46
CA ILE A 21 2.29 -10.81 8.44
C ILE A 21 3.26 -11.96 8.69
N ARG A 22 3.98 -12.36 7.64
CA ARG A 22 4.91 -13.49 7.63
C ARG A 22 6.04 -13.21 6.64
N GLN A 23 7.02 -14.11 6.56
CA GLN A 23 8.09 -14.06 5.55
C GLN A 23 8.85 -12.71 5.52
N GLY A 24 9.11 -12.14 6.69
CA GLY A 24 9.84 -10.87 6.83
C GLY A 24 8.97 -9.61 6.70
N VAL A 25 7.67 -9.72 6.44
CA VAL A 25 6.74 -8.58 6.43
C VAL A 25 6.19 -8.34 7.83
N PHE A 26 6.47 -7.17 8.41
CA PHE A 26 6.02 -6.79 9.75
C PHE A 26 5.15 -5.52 9.73
N TRP A 27 4.27 -5.39 10.72
CA TRP A 27 3.39 -4.22 10.88
C TRP A 27 4.12 -2.90 11.02
N ARG A 28 5.29 -2.92 11.67
CA ARG A 28 6.12 -1.73 11.89
C ARG A 28 6.68 -1.18 10.58
N ASP A 29 6.82 -2.06 9.58
CA ASP A 29 7.40 -1.73 8.29
C ASP A 29 6.37 -1.13 7.32
N MET A 30 5.09 -1.08 7.71
CA MET A 30 3.97 -0.56 6.92
C MET A 30 3.40 0.71 7.56
N GLY A 31 3.70 1.87 6.98
CA GLY A 31 3.16 3.17 7.39
C GLY A 31 1.94 3.57 6.55
N VAL A 32 0.83 3.96 7.20
CA VAL A 32 -0.29 4.64 6.52
C VAL A 32 -0.01 6.14 6.56
N VAL A 33 0.24 6.73 5.40
CA VAL A 33 0.60 8.15 5.24
C VAL A 33 -0.35 8.81 4.25
N ASN A 34 -0.41 10.14 4.25
CA ASN A 34 -1.18 10.89 3.26
C ASN A 34 -0.23 11.68 2.37
N LEU A 35 -0.51 11.71 1.08
CA LEU A 35 0.11 12.65 0.15
C LEU A 35 -0.31 14.09 0.51
N ARG A 36 0.37 15.09 -0.07
CA ARG A 36 0.01 16.51 0.12
C ARG A 36 -1.42 16.82 -0.31
N SER A 37 -1.98 16.07 -1.26
CA SER A 37 -3.37 16.14 -1.68
C SER A 37 -4.38 15.63 -0.63
N GLY A 38 -3.91 14.98 0.43
CA GLY A 38 -4.74 14.30 1.43
C GLY A 38 -5.06 12.85 1.08
N GLN A 39 -4.73 12.38 -0.13
CA GLN A 39 -4.94 10.99 -0.53
C GLN A 39 -4.10 10.02 0.33
N PRO A 40 -4.70 8.99 0.94
CA PRO A 40 -3.95 8.01 1.73
C PRO A 40 -3.13 7.08 0.82
N THR A 41 -1.97 6.67 1.30
CA THR A 41 -1.07 5.71 0.64
C THR A 41 -0.25 4.94 1.69
N MET A 42 0.61 4.04 1.23
CA MET A 42 1.48 3.21 2.05
C MET A 42 2.94 3.62 1.90
N ALA A 43 3.61 3.88 3.02
CA ALA A 43 5.06 3.99 3.11
C ALA A 43 5.61 2.65 3.62
N LEU A 44 6.27 1.90 2.74
CA LEU A 44 6.86 0.61 3.09
C LEU A 44 8.36 0.76 3.37
N THR A 45 8.83 0.04 4.38
CA THR A 45 10.25 -0.06 4.76
C THR A 45 10.61 -1.52 5.02
N GLY A 46 11.89 -1.80 5.30
CA GLY A 46 12.35 -3.14 5.72
C GLY A 46 11.84 -4.27 4.84
N GLY A 47 11.43 -5.38 5.46
CA GLY A 47 11.03 -6.58 4.72
C GLY A 47 9.73 -6.42 3.92
N ALA A 48 8.87 -5.44 4.26
CA ALA A 48 7.71 -5.10 3.44
C ALA A 48 8.12 -4.45 2.10
N ALA A 49 9.08 -3.53 2.13
CA ALA A 49 9.63 -2.92 0.92
C ALA A 49 10.39 -3.95 0.07
N ASP A 50 11.19 -4.81 0.70
CA ASP A 50 11.91 -5.86 -0.01
C ASP A 50 10.95 -6.87 -0.68
N ARG A 51 9.84 -7.19 -0.01
CA ARG A 51 8.80 -8.05 -0.58
C ARG A 51 8.15 -7.41 -1.79
N LEU A 52 7.80 -6.13 -1.70
CA LEU A 52 7.24 -5.38 -2.81
C LEU A 52 8.21 -5.38 -4.01
N ALA A 53 9.49 -5.07 -3.78
CA ALA A 53 10.50 -5.07 -4.82
C ALA A 53 10.61 -6.43 -5.53
N ARG A 54 10.50 -7.56 -4.81
CA ARG A 54 10.49 -8.91 -5.39
C ARG A 54 9.24 -9.23 -6.21
N MET A 55 8.14 -8.49 -6.05
CA MET A 55 6.91 -8.70 -6.81
C MET A 55 6.89 -7.92 -8.13
N VAL A 56 7.71 -6.88 -8.25
CA VAL A 56 7.71 -5.98 -9.40
C VAL A 56 8.69 -6.53 -10.45
N PRO A 57 8.24 -6.75 -11.71
CA PRO A 57 9.13 -7.14 -12.79
C PRO A 57 10.20 -6.07 -13.08
N ASN A 58 11.28 -6.48 -13.76
CA ASN A 58 12.25 -5.52 -14.27
C ASN A 58 11.58 -4.50 -15.20
N ASP A 59 12.13 -3.27 -15.24
CA ASP A 59 11.61 -2.15 -16.03
C ASP A 59 10.18 -1.69 -15.66
N MET A 60 9.72 -2.05 -14.46
CA MET A 60 8.46 -1.58 -13.89
C MET A 60 8.67 -0.97 -12.51
N GLU A 61 7.74 -0.10 -12.11
CA GLU A 61 7.66 0.49 -10.79
C GLU A 61 6.36 0.07 -10.09
N PRO A 62 6.38 -0.15 -8.77
CA PRO A 62 5.17 -0.42 -8.02
C PRO A 62 4.35 0.87 -7.82
N GLN A 63 3.04 0.74 -7.95
CA GLN A 63 2.07 1.72 -7.44
C GLN A 63 1.17 1.07 -6.40
N ILE A 64 0.98 1.77 -5.28
CA ILE A 64 0.10 1.32 -4.20
C ILE A 64 -1.09 2.27 -4.10
N HIS A 65 -2.27 1.76 -4.44
CA HIS A 65 -3.53 2.48 -4.28
C HIS A 65 -4.19 2.01 -2.98
N LEU A 66 -4.42 2.94 -2.07
CA LEU A 66 -5.09 2.71 -0.79
C LEU A 66 -6.37 3.55 -0.74
N THR A 67 -7.48 2.89 -0.44
CA THR A 67 -8.73 3.54 -0.04
C THR A 67 -9.10 3.08 1.35
N ILE A 68 -9.55 4.02 2.20
CA ILE A 68 -10.00 3.75 3.56
C ILE A 68 -11.39 4.36 3.73
N THR A 69 -12.30 3.59 4.30
CA THR A 69 -13.63 4.07 4.71
C THR A 69 -13.96 3.57 6.11
N ASP A 70 -14.72 4.35 6.86
CA ASP A 70 -15.26 3.96 8.15
C ASP A 70 -16.67 4.51 8.31
N ASP A 71 -17.57 3.65 8.77
CA ASP A 71 -18.89 4.01 9.27
C ASP A 71 -19.18 3.09 10.46
N GLY A 72 -19.54 3.67 11.59
CA GLY A 72 -19.64 2.93 12.85
C GLY A 72 -20.63 1.78 12.73
N PRO A 73 -20.27 0.52 13.04
CA PRO A 73 -19.11 0.05 13.83
C PRO A 73 -17.90 -0.47 13.01
N LEU A 74 -17.87 -0.27 11.69
CA LEU A 74 -16.93 -0.90 10.77
C LEU A 74 -15.83 0.08 10.28
N ALA A 75 -14.67 -0.49 9.96
CA ALA A 75 -13.63 0.17 9.20
C ALA A 75 -13.14 -0.79 8.13
N GLN A 76 -13.00 -0.30 6.90
CA GLN A 76 -12.59 -1.08 5.75
C GLN A 76 -11.46 -0.37 5.01
N ALA A 77 -10.55 -1.16 4.44
CA ALA A 77 -9.54 -0.66 3.52
C ALA A 77 -9.41 -1.61 2.33
N ILE A 78 -9.11 -1.02 1.17
CA ILE A 78 -8.79 -1.73 -0.06
C ILE A 78 -7.39 -1.30 -0.46
N VAL A 79 -6.51 -2.26 -0.73
CA VAL A 79 -5.15 -2.03 -1.24
C VAL A 79 -4.98 -2.77 -2.55
N ILE A 80 -4.58 -2.04 -3.58
CA ILE A 80 -4.18 -2.58 -4.88
C ILE A 80 -2.71 -2.24 -5.08
N ILE A 81 -1.92 -3.25 -5.45
CA ILE A 81 -0.53 -3.09 -5.86
C ILE A 81 -0.47 -3.43 -7.35
N SER A 82 -0.11 -2.45 -8.17
CA SER A 82 0.11 -2.60 -9.60
C SER A 82 1.58 -2.37 -9.92
N ALA A 83 2.07 -3.02 -10.97
CA ALA A 83 3.34 -2.67 -11.61
C ALA A 83 3.02 -1.85 -12.85
N VAL A 84 3.69 -0.71 -13.01
CA VAL A 84 3.56 0.17 -14.20
C VAL A 84 4.92 0.33 -14.86
N PRO A 85 5.02 0.53 -16.18
CA PRO A 85 6.32 0.72 -16.84
C PRO A 85 7.15 1.85 -16.19
N ALA A 86 8.40 1.56 -15.86
CA ALA A 86 9.36 2.54 -15.37
C ALA A 86 9.68 3.50 -16.54
N GLY A 87 9.09 4.70 -16.53
CA GLY A 87 9.33 5.73 -17.56
C GLY A 87 8.28 5.87 -18.67
N GLY A 88 7.03 5.43 -18.47
CA GLY A 88 5.92 5.80 -19.35
C GLY A 88 5.27 7.11 -18.93
N LEU A 89 5.30 8.15 -19.78
CA LEU A 89 4.52 9.38 -19.66
C LEU A 89 3.10 9.10 -19.11
N GLY A 90 2.86 9.47 -17.86
CA GLY A 90 1.54 9.43 -17.26
C GLY A 90 0.64 10.46 -17.96
N ILE A 91 -0.44 9.97 -18.56
CA ILE A 91 -1.64 10.73 -18.89
C ILE A 91 -2.11 11.54 -17.66
N GLY A 92 -1.65 12.78 -17.56
CA GLY A 92 -1.95 13.68 -16.44
C GLY A 92 -1.29 15.06 -16.51
N ASN A 93 -0.68 15.42 -17.65
CA ASN A 93 -0.16 16.76 -17.90
C ASN A 93 -0.45 17.18 -19.36
N LEU A 94 -1.73 17.25 -19.69
CA LEU A 94 -2.30 18.02 -20.79
C LEU A 94 -3.53 18.76 -20.24
#